data_AF-A0A8I0LEZ5-F1
#
_entry.id   AF-A0A8I0LEZ5-F1
#
_cell.length_a   1.000
_cell.length_b   1.000
_cell.length_c   1.000
_cell.angle_alpha   90.00
_cell.angle_beta   90.00
_cell.angle_gamma   90.00
#
_symmetry.space_group_name_H-M   'P 1'
#
loop_
_entity.id
_entity.type
_entity.pdbx_description
1 polymer ?
#
loop_
_entity_poly.entity_id
_entity_poly.type
_entity_poly.pdbx_seq_one_letter_code
_entity_poly.pdbx_strand_id
1 'polypeptide(L)'
;MDLYFRVEESGPQTPAEHRLAKKVGIDVQELRTWAVHLWGKSFEDHRDDIAGPDATPQKKGRVSRELLNEIEIAMKDRSSGDD
;
A
#
# COMPACT_ATOMS: atom_id res chain seq x y z
N MET A 1 15.13 3.86 12.29
CA MET A 1 14.80 2.46 11.92
C MET A 1 14.43 2.49 10.46
N ASP A 2 15.21 1.81 9.62
CA ASP A 2 15.28 2.05 8.19
C ASP A 2 13.99 1.59 7.46
N LEU A 3 13.39 2.46 6.64
CA LEU A 3 12.19 2.12 5.85
C LEU A 3 12.45 0.91 4.96
N TYR A 4 13.67 0.82 4.43
CA TYR A 4 14.11 -0.31 3.61
C TYR A 4 14.00 -1.64 4.34
N PHE A 5 14.37 -1.70 5.63
CA PHE A 5 14.32 -2.93 6.41
C PHE A 5 12.88 -3.46 6.56
N ARG A 6 11.91 -2.55 6.78
CA ARG A 6 10.49 -2.92 6.90
C ARG A 6 9.86 -3.35 5.57
N VAL A 7 10.31 -2.76 4.45
CA VAL A 7 9.88 -3.19 3.13
C VAL A 7 10.39 -4.60 2.81
N GLU A 8 11.61 -4.95 3.23
CA GLU A 8 12.15 -6.32 3.07
C GLU A 8 11.43 -7.36 3.95
N GLU A 9 11.00 -6.99 5.16
CA GLU A 9 10.20 -7.87 6.04
C GLU A 9 8.80 -8.19 5.50
N SER A 10 8.31 -7.41 4.53
CA SER A 10 6.98 -7.62 3.90
C SER A 10 6.90 -8.86 3.01
N GLY A 11 7.99 -9.62 2.87
CA GLY A 11 8.04 -10.83 2.05
C GLY A 11 8.12 -10.54 0.53
N PRO A 12 7.99 -11.57 -0.32
CA PRO A 12 8.12 -11.42 -1.76
C PRO A 12 6.99 -10.57 -2.35
N GLN A 13 7.30 -9.83 -3.42
CA GLN A 13 6.31 -9.07 -4.18
C GLN A 13 5.21 -9.97 -4.72
N THR A 14 3.95 -9.58 -4.50
CA THR A 14 2.81 -10.36 -4.95
C THR A 14 2.25 -9.81 -6.27
N PRO A 15 1.67 -10.67 -7.14
CA PRO A 15 0.98 -10.20 -8.34
C PRO A 15 -0.15 -9.21 -8.06
N ALA A 16 -0.73 -9.25 -6.85
CA ALA A 16 -1.73 -8.28 -6.42
C ALA A 16 -1.12 -6.89 -6.25
N GLU A 17 0.01 -6.77 -5.55
CA GLU A 17 0.72 -5.50 -5.37
C GLU A 17 1.13 -4.89 -6.71
N HIS A 18 1.67 -5.68 -7.65
CA HIS A 18 1.98 -5.19 -9.00
C HIS A 18 0.76 -4.59 -9.72
N ARG A 19 -0.41 -5.22 -9.58
CA ARG A 19 -1.65 -4.69 -10.19
C ARG A 19 -2.12 -3.42 -9.50
N LEU A 20 -1.95 -3.31 -8.19
CA LEU A 20 -2.34 -2.13 -7.41
C LEU A 20 -1.41 -0.96 -7.73
N ALA A 21 -0.09 -1.17 -7.72
CA ALA A 21 0.92 -0.17 -8.11
C ALA A 21 0.66 0.38 -9.51
N LYS A 22 0.40 -0.51 -10.49
CA LYS A 22 0.06 -0.12 -11.86
C LYS A 22 -1.19 0.76 -11.95
N LYS A 23 -2.17 0.60 -11.05
CA LYS A 23 -3.40 1.42 -11.07
C LYS A 23 -3.14 2.88 -10.73
N VAL A 24 -2.17 3.13 -9.86
CA VAL A 24 -1.82 4.48 -9.39
C VAL A 24 -0.56 5.03 -10.06
N GLY A 25 -0.04 4.31 -11.06
CA GLY A 25 1.05 4.77 -11.93
C GLY A 25 2.46 4.63 -11.36
N ILE A 26 2.65 3.82 -10.32
CA ILE A 26 3.94 3.61 -9.65
C ILE A 26 4.45 2.18 -9.80
N ASP A 27 5.71 1.95 -9.43
CA ASP A 27 6.23 0.60 -9.30
C ASP A 27 5.86 -0.05 -7.95
N VAL A 28 6.06 -1.36 -7.86
CA VAL A 28 5.69 -2.14 -6.68
C VAL A 28 6.55 -1.81 -5.45
N GLN A 29 7.80 -1.38 -5.61
CA GLN A 29 8.64 -0.99 -4.49
C GLN A 29 8.20 0.37 -3.93
N GLU A 30 7.80 1.28 -4.79
CA GLU A 30 7.21 2.56 -4.39
C GLU A 30 5.89 2.35 -3.64
N LEU A 31 5.00 1.47 -4.13
CA LEU A 31 3.76 1.09 -3.41
C LEU A 31 4.06 0.58 -1.99
N ARG A 32 5.04 -0.32 -1.85
CA ARG A 32 5.45 -0.89 -0.55
C ARG A 32 6.06 0.17 0.36
N THR A 33 6.87 1.06 -0.19
CA THR A 33 7.46 2.17 0.55
C THR A 33 6.37 3.08 1.10
N TRP A 34 5.36 3.42 0.30
CA TRP A 34 4.21 4.19 0.74
C TRP A 34 3.40 3.47 1.82
N ALA A 35 3.16 2.17 1.67
CA ALA A 35 2.45 1.39 2.68
C ALA A 35 3.16 1.40 4.04
N VAL A 36 4.48 1.18 4.04
CA VAL A 36 5.30 1.24 5.26
C VAL A 36 5.37 2.67 5.80
N HIS A 37 5.47 3.68 4.94
CA HIS A 37 5.52 5.07 5.36
C HIS A 37 4.23 5.50 6.04
N LEU A 38 3.06 5.16 5.48
CA LEU A 38 1.75 5.56 5.98
C LEU A 38 1.32 4.73 7.19
N TRP A 39 1.55 3.42 7.16
CA TRP A 39 0.92 2.49 8.12
C TRP A 39 1.93 1.66 8.92
N GLY A 40 3.23 1.75 8.62
CA GLY A 40 4.27 0.95 9.26
C GLY A 40 4.19 -0.55 8.96
N LYS A 41 3.40 -0.95 7.95
CA LYS A 41 3.11 -2.34 7.58
C LYS A 41 3.04 -2.52 6.07
N SER A 42 3.05 -3.76 5.60
CA SER A 42 2.75 -4.07 4.21
C SER A 42 1.31 -3.68 3.85
N PHE A 43 1.06 -3.46 2.55
CA PHE A 43 -0.29 -3.14 2.06
C PHE A 43 -1.30 -4.24 2.40
N GLU A 44 -0.89 -5.51 2.28
CA GLU A 44 -1.79 -6.64 2.50
C GLU A 44 -2.10 -6.87 3.98
N ASP A 45 -1.12 -6.69 4.87
CA ASP A 45 -1.34 -6.76 6.31
C ASP A 45 -2.30 -5.67 6.76
N HIS A 46 -2.08 -4.43 6.30
CA HIS A 46 -2.98 -3.33 6.66
C HIS A 46 -4.39 -3.51 6.08
N ARG A 47 -4.50 -4.00 4.84
CA ARG A 47 -5.78 -4.39 4.23
C ARG A 47 -6.50 -5.44 5.08
N ASP A 48 -5.79 -6.48 5.50
CA ASP A 48 -6.38 -7.60 6.22
C ASP A 48 -6.74 -7.23 7.66
N ASP A 49 -5.98 -6.34 8.31
CA ASP A 49 -6.34 -5.73 9.60
C ASP A 49 -7.67 -4.97 9.52
N ILE A 50 -7.87 -4.14 8.49
CA ILE A 50 -9.11 -3.36 8.31
C ILE A 50 -10.27 -4.27 7.87
N ALA A 51 -10.00 -5.20 6.96
CA ALA A 51 -11.03 -6.09 6.43
C ALA A 51 -11.50 -7.10 7.49
N GLY A 52 -10.61 -7.53 8.37
CA GLY A 52 -10.83 -8.57 9.37
C GLY A 52 -10.53 -9.99 8.84
N PRO A 53 -10.35 -10.97 9.76
CA PRO A 53 -9.88 -12.32 9.43
C PRO A 53 -10.82 -13.10 8.50
N ASP A 54 -12.14 -12.87 8.62
CA ASP A 54 -13.17 -13.56 7.83
C ASP A 54 -13.68 -12.72 6.64
N ALA A 55 -12.90 -11.73 6.21
CA ALA A 55 -13.29 -10.84 5.13
C ALA A 55 -13.44 -11.57 3.80
N THR A 56 -14.60 -11.37 3.17
CA THR A 56 -14.82 -11.85 1.80
C THR A 56 -13.89 -11.16 0.80
N PRO A 57 -13.59 -11.78 -0.36
CA PRO A 57 -12.80 -11.15 -1.41
C PRO A 57 -13.34 -9.79 -1.85
N GLN A 58 -14.67 -9.59 -1.84
CA GLN A 58 -15.31 -8.32 -2.18
C GLN A 58 -15.00 -7.24 -1.14
N LYS A 59 -15.05 -7.59 0.17
CA LYS A 59 -14.69 -6.68 1.25
C LYS A 59 -13.22 -6.28 1.16
N LYS A 60 -12.32 -7.25 1.01
CA LYS A 60 -10.88 -7.00 0.81
C LYS A 60 -10.63 -6.09 -0.40
N GLY A 61 -11.34 -6.33 -1.50
CA GLY A 61 -11.26 -5.49 -2.69
C GLY A 61 -11.76 -4.06 -2.48
N ARG A 62 -12.77 -3.84 -1.62
CA ARG A 62 -13.21 -2.48 -1.25
C ARG A 62 -12.13 -1.77 -0.44
N VAL A 63 -11.63 -2.41 0.62
CA VAL A 63 -10.55 -1.88 1.46
C VAL A 63 -9.32 -1.54 0.63
N SER A 64 -8.90 -2.42 -0.30
CA SER A 64 -7.77 -2.12 -1.20
C SER A 64 -7.95 -0.87 -2.05
N ARG A 65 -9.19 -0.53 -2.46
CA ARG A 65 -9.43 0.70 -3.22
C ARG A 65 -9.33 1.93 -2.33
N GLU A 66 -9.84 1.84 -1.11
CA GLU A 66 -9.75 2.90 -0.10
C GLU A 66 -8.28 3.18 0.25
N LEU A 67 -7.49 2.14 0.52
CA LEU A 67 -6.05 2.27 0.80
C LEU A 67 -5.22 2.79 -0.37
N LEU A 68 -5.55 2.40 -1.62
CA LEU A 68 -4.90 2.98 -2.80
C LEU A 68 -5.16 4.47 -2.94
N ASN A 69 -6.38 4.92 -2.63
CA ASN A 69 -6.72 6.33 -2.66
C ASN A 69 -5.94 7.13 -1.59
N GLU A 70 -5.70 6.55 -0.41
CA GLU A 70 -4.82 7.16 0.60
C GLU A 70 -3.39 7.35 0.09
N ILE A 71 -2.83 6.34 -0.60
CA ILE A 71 -1.50 6.44 -1.22
C ILE A 71 -1.48 7.54 -2.29
N GLU A 72 -2.48 7.58 -3.18
CA GLU A 72 -2.56 8.63 -4.20
C GLU A 72 -2.63 10.04 -3.61
N ILE A 73 -3.35 10.22 -2.51
CA ILE A 73 -3.43 11.51 -1.81
C ILE A 73 -2.06 11.87 -1.24
N ALA A 74 -1.41 10.95 -0.53
CA ALA A 74 -0.09 11.18 0.06
C ALA A 74 0.98 11.52 -1.01
N MET A 75 0.92 10.87 -2.17
CA MET A 75 1.79 11.19 -3.31
C MET A 75 1.57 12.62 -3.83
N LYS A 76 0.31 13.04 -3.96
CA LYS A 76 -0.05 14.39 -4.42
C LYS A 76 0.41 15.44 -3.43
N ASP A 77 0.14 15.23 -2.14
CA ASP A 77 0.56 16.14 -1.07
C ASP A 77 2.08 16.33 -1.04
N ARG A 78 2.85 15.25 -1.27
CA ARG A 78 4.31 15.33 -1.40
C ARG A 78 4.75 16.15 -2.61
N SER A 79 4.06 16.04 -3.74
CA SER A 79 4.40 16.79 -4.96
C SER A 79 4.02 18.27 -4.90
N SER A 80 3.02 18.65 -4.08
CA SER A 80 2.58 20.04 -3.92
C SER A 80 3.36 20.83 -2.86
N GLY A 81 4.19 20.16 -2.05
CA GLY A 81 5.04 20.79 -1.03
C GLY A 81 6.44 21.20 -1.51
N ASP A 82 6.75 20.98 -2.79
CA ASP A 82 8.07 21.23 -3.40
C ASP A 82 8.09 22.48 -4.32
N ASP A 83 7.07 23.36 -4.22
CA ASP A 83 6.93 24.62 -4.99
C ASP A 83 7.13 25.86 -4.10
#